data_AF-A0A847MYU8-F1
#
_entry.id   AF-A0A847MYU8-F1
#
_cell.length_a   1.000
_cell.length_b   1.000
_cell.length_c   1.000
_cell.angle_alpha   90.00
_cell.angle_beta   90.00
_cell.angle_gamma   90.00
#
_symmetry.space_group_name_H-M   'P 1'
#
loop_
_entity.id
_entity.type
_entity.pdbx_description
1 polymer ?
#
loop_
_entity_poly.entity_id
_entity_poly.type
_entity_poly.pdbx_seq_one_letter_code
_entity_poly.pdbx_strand_id
1 'polypeptide(L)'
;MTITTTEEYAARLCDIYEIGGYWYWFKDWFLPSKDELDLMYDNLKEQGLGGFSNHDYWSSSKYNAFYAWSQDFYNGNQGYENRYREVWVRPVRAF
;
A
#
# COMPACT_ATOMS: atom_id res chain seq x y z
N MET A 1 10.61 -22.31 23.12
CA MET A 1 10.55 -21.04 22.37
C MET A 1 9.34 -21.13 21.47
N THR A 2 8.22 -20.55 21.88
CA THR A 2 6.93 -20.65 21.19
C THR A 2 6.78 -19.47 20.24
N ILE A 3 6.91 -19.75 18.93
CA ILE A 3 6.62 -18.80 17.85
C ILE A 3 5.11 -18.63 17.74
N THR A 4 4.59 -17.50 18.24
CA THR A 4 3.18 -17.12 18.16
C THR A 4 2.87 -16.46 16.81
N THR A 5 1.90 -17.05 16.12
CA THR A 5 1.35 -16.87 14.77
C THR A 5 0.82 -15.48 14.48
N THR A 6 1.68 -14.47 14.51
CA THR A 6 1.25 -13.09 14.35
C THR A 6 1.63 -12.49 12.99
N GLU A 7 2.08 -13.28 12.02
CA GLU A 7 2.65 -12.82 10.74
C GLU A 7 1.62 -12.69 9.58
N GLU A 8 0.32 -12.73 9.84
CA GLU A 8 -0.68 -13.05 8.80
C GLU A 8 -1.34 -11.86 8.06
N TYR A 9 -0.89 -10.61 8.22
CA TYR A 9 -1.51 -9.50 7.45
C TYR A 9 -0.52 -8.45 6.94
N ALA A 10 -0.78 -7.98 5.71
CA ALA A 10 0.07 -7.06 4.97
C ALA A 10 0.40 -5.76 5.73
N ALA A 11 -0.54 -5.21 6.50
CA ALA A 11 -0.26 -4.01 7.30
C ALA A 11 0.83 -4.26 8.35
N ARG A 12 0.88 -5.46 8.95
CA ARG A 12 1.93 -5.82 9.89
C ARG A 12 3.25 -6.11 9.20
N LEU A 13 3.21 -6.68 7.99
CA LEU A 13 4.43 -6.82 7.17
C LEU A 13 5.01 -5.45 6.81
N CYS A 14 4.18 -4.45 6.50
CA CYS A 14 4.63 -3.07 6.27
C CYS A 14 5.15 -2.40 7.54
N ASP A 15 4.50 -2.61 8.68
CA ASP A 15 4.93 -2.07 9.98
C ASP A 15 6.27 -2.67 10.47
N ILE A 16 6.52 -3.93 10.12
CA ILE A 16 7.77 -4.66 10.41
C ILE A 16 8.82 -4.47 9.29
N TYR A 17 8.49 -3.81 8.19
CA TYR A 17 9.43 -3.63 7.08
C TYR A 17 10.45 -2.52 7.41
N GLU A 18 11.55 -2.91 8.05
CA GLU A 18 12.64 -2.02 8.45
C GLU A 18 13.63 -1.81 7.29
N ILE A 19 13.64 -0.61 6.71
CA ILE A 19 14.76 -0.12 5.88
C ILE A 19 15.45 1.02 6.65
N GLY A 20 16.63 0.74 7.23
CA GLY A 20 17.44 1.76 7.91
C GLY A 20 18.74 1.21 8.52
N GLY A 21 19.82 2.00 8.47
CA GLY A 21 21.09 1.74 9.15
C GLY A 21 21.20 2.49 10.50
N TYR A 22 22.24 2.19 11.27
CA TYR A 22 22.52 2.53 12.69
C TYR A 22 22.18 3.95 13.20
N TRP A 23 21.87 4.92 12.33
CA TRP A 23 21.64 6.33 12.68
C TRP A 23 20.27 6.90 12.22
N TYR A 24 19.49 6.17 11.42
CA TYR A 24 18.14 6.59 11.03
C TYR A 24 17.19 5.40 10.90
N TRP A 25 16.10 5.46 11.64
CA TRP A 25 14.96 4.56 11.51
C TRP A 25 13.76 5.37 10.98
N PHE A 26 13.08 4.89 9.94
CA PHE A 26 11.85 5.49 9.44
C PHE A 26 10.62 4.72 9.96
N LYS A 27 9.93 5.24 10.99
CA LYS A 27 8.64 4.67 11.49
C LYS A 27 7.44 5.12 10.68
N ASP A 28 7.63 6.09 9.79
CA ASP A 28 6.52 6.88 9.26
C ASP A 28 6.01 6.34 7.92
N TRP A 29 6.32 5.09 7.59
CA TRP A 29 5.80 4.42 6.40
C TRP A 29 4.40 3.87 6.70
N PHE A 30 3.45 4.18 5.84
CA PHE A 30 2.09 3.67 5.93
C PHE A 30 1.54 3.33 4.55
N LEU A 31 0.45 2.55 4.53
CA LEU A 31 -0.26 2.23 3.30
C LEU A 31 -1.15 3.42 2.90
N PRO A 32 -1.04 3.93 1.65
CA PRO A 32 -1.79 5.11 1.22
C PRO A 32 -3.29 4.88 1.29
N SER A 33 -4.02 5.94 1.64
CA SER A 33 -5.47 6.02 1.50
C SER A 33 -5.88 6.01 0.03
N LYS A 34 -7.17 5.81 -0.25
CA LYS A 34 -7.64 5.76 -1.65
C LYS A 34 -7.41 7.11 -2.32
N ASP A 35 -7.55 8.21 -1.59
CA ASP A 35 -7.39 9.56 -2.13
C ASP A 35 -5.91 9.87 -2.39
N GLU A 36 -5.00 9.35 -1.56
CA GLU A 36 -3.56 9.45 -1.82
C GLU A 36 -3.13 8.62 -3.03
N LEU A 37 -3.69 7.42 -3.23
CA LEU A 37 -3.44 6.65 -4.46
C LEU A 37 -3.91 7.41 -5.71
N ASP A 38 -5.04 8.10 -5.61
CA ASP A 38 -5.59 8.89 -6.71
C ASP A 38 -4.65 10.04 -7.09
N LEU A 39 -4.18 10.77 -6.08
CA LEU A 39 -3.18 11.81 -6.27
C LEU A 39 -1.86 11.27 -6.84
N MET A 40 -1.43 10.08 -6.42
CA MET A 40 -0.24 9.42 -6.98
C MET A 40 -0.46 9.03 -8.45
N TYR A 41 -1.66 8.58 -8.81
CA TYR A 41 -2.00 8.28 -10.20
C TYR A 41 -1.94 9.55 -11.06
N ASP A 42 -2.70 10.58 -10.69
CA ASP A 42 -2.83 11.81 -11.46
C ASP A 42 -1.52 12.61 -11.58
N ASN A 43 -0.77 12.70 -10.48
CA ASN A 43 0.41 13.57 -10.44
C ASN A 43 1.71 12.84 -10.78
N LEU A 44 1.76 11.51 -10.62
CA LEU A 44 2.99 10.75 -10.84
C LEU A 44 2.85 9.73 -11.97
N LYS A 45 1.85 8.83 -11.92
CA LYS A 45 1.69 7.77 -12.93
C LYS A 45 1.46 8.36 -14.32
N GLU A 46 0.50 9.29 -14.45
CA GLU A 46 0.18 9.97 -15.70
C GLU A 46 1.36 10.76 -16.28
N GLN A 47 2.26 11.24 -15.41
CA GLN A 47 3.49 11.93 -15.79
C GLN A 47 4.66 10.98 -16.09
N GLY A 48 4.46 9.66 -16.01
CA GLY A 48 5.53 8.67 -16.18
C GLY A 48 6.56 8.66 -15.05
N LEU A 49 6.23 9.26 -13.90
CA LEU A 49 7.10 9.37 -12.73
C LEU A 49 6.80 8.25 -11.71
N GLY A 50 7.75 8.00 -10.81
CA GLY A 50 7.59 7.07 -9.68
C GLY A 50 7.69 5.59 -10.02
N GLY A 51 7.77 5.17 -11.28
CA GLY A 51 8.02 3.75 -11.63
C GLY A 51 6.89 2.81 -11.19
N PHE A 52 5.64 3.22 -11.41
CA PHE A 52 4.46 2.40 -11.13
C PHE A 52 4.20 1.37 -12.24
N SER A 53 3.91 0.15 -11.83
CA SER A 53 3.42 -0.91 -12.71
C SER A 53 1.97 -0.65 -13.11
N ASN A 54 1.53 -1.22 -14.23
CA ASN A 54 0.14 -1.16 -14.70
C ASN A 54 -0.70 -2.25 -14.01
N HIS A 55 -0.84 -2.17 -12.69
CA HIS A 55 -1.57 -3.14 -11.87
C HIS A 55 -2.38 -2.44 -10.78
N ASP A 56 -3.25 -3.20 -10.13
CA ASP A 56 -3.96 -2.77 -8.93
C ASP A 56 -2.99 -2.52 -7.77
N TYR A 57 -3.20 -1.44 -7.03
CA TYR A 57 -2.49 -1.10 -5.79
C TYR A 57 -3.46 -1.03 -4.61
N TRP A 58 -3.09 -1.64 -3.49
CA TRP A 58 -3.89 -1.65 -2.27
C TRP A 58 -3.92 -0.29 -1.57
N SER A 59 -5.09 0.06 -1.05
CA SER A 59 -5.30 1.18 -0.15
C SER A 59 -5.51 0.74 1.30
N SER A 60 -5.18 1.61 2.26
CA SER A 60 -5.60 1.50 3.66
C SER A 60 -7.10 1.76 3.89
N SER A 61 -7.81 2.32 2.90
CA SER A 61 -9.24 2.57 2.98
C SER A 61 -10.03 1.25 2.93
N LYS A 62 -10.82 1.00 3.99
CA LYS A 62 -11.67 -0.19 4.11
C LYS A 62 -13.03 0.05 3.46
N TYR A 63 -13.54 -0.94 2.72
CA TYR A 63 -14.94 -0.97 2.29
C TYR A 63 -15.81 -1.70 3.32
N ASN A 64 -15.45 -2.96 3.65
CA ASN A 64 -16.11 -3.73 4.71
C ASN A 64 -15.17 -4.81 5.30
N ALA A 65 -15.69 -5.80 6.04
CA ALA A 65 -14.89 -6.84 6.68
C ALA A 65 -14.11 -7.76 5.71
N PHE A 66 -14.59 -7.90 4.47
CA PHE A 66 -14.04 -8.79 3.44
C PHE A 66 -13.41 -8.05 2.26
N TYR A 67 -13.69 -6.75 2.12
CA TYR A 67 -13.25 -5.96 0.96
C TYR A 67 -12.50 -4.68 1.39
N ALA A 68 -11.43 -4.36 0.67
CA ALA A 68 -10.66 -3.12 0.80
C ALA A 68 -10.61 -2.39 -0.55
N TRP A 69 -10.35 -1.09 -0.52
CA TRP A 69 -10.20 -0.31 -1.75
C TRP A 69 -8.85 -0.56 -2.40
N SER A 70 -8.84 -0.56 -3.73
CA SER A 70 -7.65 -0.59 -4.58
C SER A 70 -7.84 0.38 -5.75
N GLN A 71 -6.72 0.74 -6.39
CA GLN A 71 -6.72 1.55 -7.60
C GLN A 71 -5.89 0.88 -8.69
N ASP A 72 -6.45 0.78 -9.88
CA ASP A 72 -5.80 0.25 -11.08
C ASP A 72 -4.91 1.33 -11.70
N PHE A 73 -3.60 1.12 -11.68
CA PHE A 73 -2.64 2.07 -12.27
C PHE A 73 -2.47 1.89 -13.79
N TYR A 74 -3.24 1.01 -14.44
CA TYR A 74 -3.37 0.98 -15.90
C TYR A 74 -4.30 2.06 -16.44
N ASN A 75 -5.37 2.41 -15.71
CA ASN A 75 -6.44 3.31 -16.18
C ASN A 75 -6.98 4.29 -15.14
N GLY A 76 -6.47 4.25 -13.89
CA GLY A 76 -6.86 5.14 -12.80
C GLY A 76 -8.10 4.73 -12.03
N ASN A 77 -8.78 3.63 -12.40
CA ASN A 77 -10.05 3.27 -11.80
C ASN A 77 -9.90 2.81 -10.33
N GLN A 78 -10.78 3.30 -9.47
CA GLN A 78 -10.88 2.84 -8.09
C GLN A 78 -11.97 1.77 -7.95
N GLY A 79 -11.65 0.69 -7.24
CA GLY A 79 -12.55 -0.43 -6.97
C GLY A 79 -12.35 -0.99 -5.57
N TYR A 80 -13.19 -1.92 -5.18
CA TYR A 80 -13.00 -2.69 -3.96
C TYR A 80 -12.80 -4.15 -4.30
N GLU A 81 -11.80 -4.75 -3.65
CA GLU A 81 -11.34 -6.09 -3.93
C GLU A 81 -11.32 -6.90 -2.65
N ASN A 82 -11.41 -8.23 -2.79
CA ASN A 82 -11.35 -9.12 -1.65
C ASN A 82 -9.97 -8.97 -0.97
N ARG A 83 -9.95 -8.75 0.34
CA ARG A 83 -8.70 -8.47 1.10
C ARG A 83 -7.72 -9.65 1.12
N TYR A 84 -8.14 -10.83 0.70
CA TYR A 84 -7.29 -12.01 0.57
C TYR A 84 -6.64 -12.14 -0.82
N ARG A 85 -6.93 -11.22 -1.76
CA ARG A 85 -6.33 -11.19 -3.09
C ARG A 85 -4.91 -10.61 -3.03
N GLU A 86 -4.00 -11.21 -3.79
CA GLU A 86 -2.66 -10.70 -3.99
C GLU A 86 -2.70 -9.49 -4.93
N VAL A 87 -2.38 -8.31 -4.38
CA VAL A 87 -2.38 -7.02 -5.08
C VAL A 87 -1.14 -6.23 -4.65
N TRP A 88 -0.67 -5.31 -5.49
CA TRP A 88 0.56 -4.58 -5.22
C TRP A 88 0.41 -3.61 -4.05
N VAL A 89 1.50 -3.39 -3.32
CA VAL A 89 1.55 -2.47 -2.19
C VAL A 89 2.61 -1.42 -2.45
N ARG A 90 2.27 -0.15 -2.19
CA ARG A 90 3.22 0.95 -2.28
C ARG A 90 3.18 1.82 -1.02
N PRO A 91 4.09 1.58 -0.06
CA PRO A 91 4.16 2.40 1.14
C PRO A 91 4.47 3.86 0.80
N VAL A 92 3.86 4.77 1.54
CA VAL A 92 4.10 6.22 1.50
C VAL A 92 4.59 6.71 2.85
N ARG A 93 5.26 7.87 2.87
CA ARG A 93 5.78 8.49 4.09
C ARG A 93 5.36 9.96 4.12
N ALA A 94 4.81 10.40 5.24
CA ALA A 94 4.50 11.82 5.47
C ALA A 94 5.80 12.62 5.71
N PHE A 95 5.82 13.88 5.32
CA PHE A 95 6.97 14.79 5.44
C PHE A 95 6.57 16.13 6.07
#